data_AF-A0A6J3B569-F1
#
_entry.id   AF-A0A6J3B569-F1
#
_cell.length_a   1.000
_cell.length_b   1.000
_cell.length_c   1.000
_cell.angle_alpha   90.00
_cell.angle_beta   90.00
_cell.angle_gamma   90.00
#
_symmetry.space_group_name_H-M   'P 1'
#
loop_
_entity.id
_entity.type
_entity.pdbx_description
1 polymer ?
#
loop_
_entity_poly.entity_id
_entity_poly.type
_entity_poly.pdbx_seq_one_letter_code
_entity_poly.pdbx_strand_id
1 'polypeptide(L)'
;MATTQCRETTSVSSASPPGQEPGGAGEKELPCRPTPGGSCRAPGTAWLLSHRPPLQEAALRAYYIMEDPQAFQLQALPPPTQAGDADTEALGKVWSGGTAEDEGSRGPGSRDVPEAWVIRALPRTQEVLKIYPAWLKVGVAYVSLRVTPQSTAQTVVLEVLPLLGRQDEGPEGFQLLEVLMGSRQVQRMVLADEELLLGRLQAIRQTSLRQMSQTRFYVAERRAVAPRVSLFVGGLPPGLSPQEYSSLLDEAMSLKAGLVSMSHIYSSQGAVVLDVACFAEAERLYMLVRDTAVHSRPLTALVLPDVLHTKLPPDCCPLLVFVNPKSGGLKGRDLLCSFRKLLNPHQVFELTNGGPLPGFHMFSQVPCFRVLVCGGDGTVGWVLATLEEVRHRLACPEPAVAILPLGTGNDLGRVLRWGAGYSGEDPFSVLLSVDEADAVLMDRWTILLDAQEAGGGEGSVVDAEPPKIVHMSNYCGIGIDAELSLDFHQAREEEPGKFTSRLHNKGVYVRVGLQKLSQARGLHREIRLQVEQQEVELPNIEGLIFINIPSWGSGADLWGSDNDSKFEKPRMDDGLLEVVGVTGVVHMVHMLRKAKQKPRKAGPPRDARMDGEPAPEGDSK
;
A
#
# COMPACT_ATOMS: atom_id res chain seq x y z
N MET A 1 -5.99 -19.17 -18.40
CA MET A 1 -4.86 -20.08 -18.63
C MET A 1 -3.55 -19.32 -18.40
N ALA A 2 -2.49 -20.04 -17.99
CA ALA A 2 -1.15 -19.58 -17.61
C ALA A 2 -1.01 -19.01 -16.17
N THR A 3 -0.93 -19.93 -15.20
CA THR A 3 -0.31 -19.74 -13.89
C THR A 3 1.21 -19.95 -14.01
N THR A 4 2.01 -18.96 -13.62
CA THR A 4 3.46 -19.11 -13.45
C THR A 4 3.79 -18.87 -11.98
N GLN A 5 4.18 -19.92 -11.27
CA GLN A 5 4.67 -19.89 -9.89
C GLN A 5 6.10 -19.32 -9.86
N CYS A 6 6.32 -18.25 -9.10
CA CYS A 6 7.65 -17.83 -8.68
C CYS A 6 7.99 -18.50 -7.34
N ARG A 7 9.12 -19.22 -7.31
CA ARG A 7 9.78 -19.71 -6.10
C ARG A 7 10.61 -18.58 -5.49
N GLU A 8 10.35 -18.25 -4.24
CA GLU A 8 11.23 -17.42 -3.41
C GLU A 8 12.39 -18.27 -2.87
N THR A 9 13.63 -17.82 -3.11
CA THR A 9 14.84 -18.31 -2.43
C THR A 9 15.37 -17.17 -1.56
N THR A 10 15.24 -17.32 -0.25
CA THR A 10 15.78 -16.40 0.76
C THR A 10 17.18 -16.87 1.16
N SER A 11 18.22 -16.13 0.77
CA SER A 11 19.57 -16.26 1.32
C SER A 11 19.82 -15.09 2.27
N VAL A 12 19.90 -15.39 3.57
CA VAL A 12 20.26 -14.45 4.63
C VAL A 12 21.77 -14.57 4.87
N SER A 13 22.52 -13.52 4.56
CA SER A 13 23.90 -13.34 4.99
C SER A 13 23.93 -12.45 6.23
N SER A 14 24.38 -13.01 7.36
CA SER A 14 24.76 -12.23 8.54
C SER A 14 26.24 -12.47 8.82
N ALA A 15 26.99 -11.38 8.91
CA ALA A 15 28.37 -11.36 9.34
C ALA A 15 28.42 -10.86 10.79
N SER A 16 29.21 -11.51 11.64
CA SER A 16 29.61 -11.01 12.97
C SER A 16 31.06 -11.44 13.27
N PRO A 17 31.83 -10.64 14.05
CA PRO A 17 33.28 -10.74 14.19
C PRO A 17 33.74 -11.70 15.32
N PRO A 18 35.06 -11.99 15.48
CA PRO A 18 35.55 -13.17 16.21
C PRO A 18 36.04 -12.87 17.64
N GLY A 19 36.05 -13.89 18.51
CA GLY A 19 36.81 -13.86 19.77
C GLY A 19 36.53 -14.97 20.79
N GLN A 20 37.33 -16.04 20.71
CA GLN A 20 37.89 -16.90 21.78
C GLN A 20 36.98 -17.74 22.73
N GLU A 21 37.13 -19.06 22.55
CA GLU A 21 36.83 -20.22 23.42
C GLU A 21 37.84 -20.34 24.62
N PRO A 22 37.69 -21.23 25.65
CA PRO A 22 37.42 -22.68 25.47
C PRO A 22 36.69 -23.49 26.58
N GLY A 23 36.26 -24.71 26.19
CA GLY A 23 36.19 -25.93 27.02
C GLY A 23 34.78 -26.39 27.40
N GLY A 24 34.32 -27.62 27.13
CA GLY A 24 34.91 -28.80 26.50
C GLY A 24 33.96 -30.00 26.64
N ALA A 25 34.17 -31.00 25.76
CA ALA A 25 33.58 -32.35 25.71
C ALA A 25 32.08 -32.44 25.31
N GLY A 26 31.66 -33.11 24.23
CA GLY A 26 32.33 -33.93 23.24
C GLY A 26 31.40 -35.08 22.84
N GLU A 27 30.97 -35.16 21.59
CA GLU A 27 30.62 -36.44 20.94
C GLU A 27 30.51 -36.29 19.40
N LYS A 28 31.53 -36.88 18.75
CA LYS A 28 31.74 -37.36 17.37
C LYS A 28 30.71 -37.04 16.26
N GLU A 29 31.16 -36.26 15.27
CA GLU A 29 30.68 -36.29 13.88
C GLU A 29 31.40 -37.38 13.06
N LEU A 30 30.70 -37.97 12.09
CA LEU A 30 31.29 -38.61 10.90
C LEU A 30 30.77 -37.88 9.64
N PRO A 31 31.62 -37.61 8.63
CA PRO A 31 31.37 -36.61 7.60
C PRO A 31 30.72 -37.21 6.35
N CYS A 32 29.87 -36.44 5.67
CA CYS A 32 29.60 -36.66 4.24
C CYS A 32 29.64 -35.33 3.48
N ARG A 33 30.72 -35.14 2.72
CA ARG A 33 30.78 -34.17 1.62
C ARG A 33 29.79 -34.58 0.52
N PRO A 34 29.16 -33.63 -0.19
CA PRO A 34 28.31 -33.96 -1.33
C PRO A 34 29.14 -34.22 -2.59
N THR A 35 28.84 -35.31 -3.30
CA THR A 35 29.12 -35.46 -4.73
C THR A 35 27.82 -35.19 -5.53
N PRO A 36 27.92 -34.65 -6.76
CA PRO A 36 26.74 -34.29 -7.53
C PRO A 36 26.15 -35.55 -8.19
N GLY A 37 24.88 -35.85 -7.90
CA GLY A 37 24.14 -36.95 -8.51
C GLY A 37 24.01 -38.18 -7.61
N GLY A 38 23.19 -38.10 -6.56
CA GLY A 38 22.84 -39.24 -5.72
C GLY A 38 21.67 -38.92 -4.79
N SER A 39 20.62 -39.73 -4.86
CA SER A 39 19.43 -39.66 -3.99
C SER A 39 19.82 -39.84 -2.52
N CYS A 40 19.54 -38.83 -1.68
CA CYS A 40 19.59 -38.99 -0.22
C CYS A 40 18.39 -39.84 0.24
N ARG A 41 18.62 -41.13 0.51
CA ARG A 41 17.66 -41.94 1.28
C ARG A 41 17.73 -41.54 2.76
N ALA A 42 16.60 -41.10 3.30
CA ALA A 42 16.41 -40.96 4.74
C ALA A 42 16.62 -42.32 5.45
N PRO A 43 17.13 -42.35 6.69
CA PRO A 43 17.29 -43.60 7.43
C PRO A 43 15.93 -44.31 7.61
N GLY A 44 15.95 -45.63 7.45
CA GLY A 44 14.76 -46.48 7.30
C GLY A 44 13.80 -46.46 8.49
N THR A 45 12.52 -46.55 8.15
CA THR A 45 11.32 -46.64 9.02
C THR A 45 11.36 -47.71 10.11
N ALA A 46 12.32 -48.65 10.08
CA ALA A 46 12.41 -49.75 11.03
C ALA A 46 12.89 -49.33 12.44
N TRP A 47 13.65 -48.24 12.59
CA TRP A 47 14.21 -47.83 13.89
C TRP A 47 13.21 -47.03 14.77
N LEU A 48 12.19 -46.41 14.16
CA LEU A 48 11.15 -45.63 14.83
C LEU A 48 10.02 -46.48 15.47
N LEU A 49 9.99 -47.78 15.18
CA LEU A 49 8.83 -48.65 15.47
C LEU A 49 8.87 -49.35 16.84
N SER A 50 9.87 -49.11 17.68
CA SER A 50 9.97 -49.74 19.01
C SER A 50 9.32 -48.95 20.15
N HIS A 51 8.94 -47.67 19.93
CA HIS A 51 8.38 -46.81 20.99
C HIS A 51 7.23 -45.94 20.44
N ARG A 52 5.99 -46.14 20.90
CA ARG A 52 4.81 -45.33 20.52
C ARG A 52 4.86 -43.85 20.97
N PRO A 53 5.38 -43.48 22.15
CA PRO A 53 5.45 -42.08 22.60
C PRO A 53 6.25 -41.13 21.69
N PRO A 54 7.46 -41.48 21.19
CA PRO A 54 8.25 -40.56 20.36
C PRO A 54 7.65 -40.29 18.97
N LEU A 55 6.85 -41.21 18.41
CA LEU A 55 6.19 -41.00 17.12
C LEU A 55 5.09 -39.94 17.22
N GLN A 56 4.33 -39.96 18.32
CA GLN A 56 3.28 -38.98 18.59
C GLN A 56 3.86 -37.59 18.81
N GLU A 57 4.91 -37.48 19.61
CA GLU A 57 5.57 -36.20 19.87
C GLU A 57 6.23 -35.63 18.62
N ALA A 58 6.89 -36.48 17.82
CA ALA A 58 7.44 -36.09 16.52
C ALA A 58 6.35 -35.62 15.55
N ALA A 59 5.20 -36.29 15.51
CA ALA A 59 4.07 -35.89 14.68
C ALA A 59 3.48 -34.55 15.12
N LEU A 60 3.27 -34.33 16.44
CA LEU A 60 2.78 -33.06 16.96
C LEU A 60 3.74 -31.89 16.62
N ARG A 61 5.05 -32.09 16.77
CA ARG A 61 6.07 -31.09 16.40
C ARG A 61 6.09 -30.80 14.89
N ALA A 62 5.96 -31.81 14.05
CA ALA A 62 5.91 -31.64 12.59
C ALA A 62 4.71 -30.77 12.13
N TYR A 63 3.63 -30.77 12.91
CA TYR A 63 2.44 -29.95 12.68
C TYR A 63 2.35 -28.71 13.59
N TYR A 64 3.44 -28.35 14.27
CA TYR A 64 3.53 -27.16 15.15
C TYR A 64 2.47 -27.13 16.27
N ILE A 65 2.09 -28.30 16.79
CA ILE A 65 1.19 -28.43 17.94
C ILE A 65 2.03 -28.47 19.22
N MET A 66 1.93 -27.40 20.03
CA MET A 66 2.72 -27.21 21.26
C MET A 66 1.99 -27.65 22.54
N GLU A 67 0.81 -28.26 22.41
CA GLU A 67 0.04 -28.77 23.55
C GLU A 67 0.64 -30.08 24.10
N ASP A 68 0.23 -30.46 25.33
CA ASP A 68 0.66 -31.70 25.98
C ASP A 68 0.38 -32.92 25.08
N PRO A 69 1.41 -33.71 24.71
CA PRO A 69 1.23 -34.91 23.91
C PRO A 69 0.19 -35.88 24.47
N GLN A 70 0.02 -35.95 25.79
CA GLN A 70 -0.98 -36.84 26.41
C GLN A 70 -2.42 -36.47 26.05
N ALA A 71 -2.67 -35.26 25.55
CA ALA A 71 -3.99 -34.83 25.12
C ALA A 71 -4.36 -35.25 23.70
N PHE A 72 -3.50 -35.99 23.02
CA PHE A 72 -3.73 -36.46 21.65
C PHE A 72 -3.61 -37.99 21.58
N GLN A 73 -4.10 -38.54 20.48
CA GLN A 73 -3.89 -39.93 20.13
C GLN A 73 -3.65 -40.06 18.62
N LEU A 74 -2.79 -41.00 18.24
CA LEU A 74 -2.60 -41.40 16.86
C LEU A 74 -3.57 -42.54 16.53
N GLN A 75 -4.44 -42.30 15.55
CA GLN A 75 -5.38 -43.29 15.05
C GLN A 75 -4.99 -43.70 13.63
N ALA A 76 -4.82 -44.99 13.39
CA ALA A 76 -4.63 -45.55 12.06
C ALA A 76 -5.90 -45.36 11.22
N LEU A 77 -5.76 -44.87 9.99
CA LEU A 77 -6.85 -44.92 9.02
C LEU A 77 -7.00 -46.37 8.53
N PRO A 78 -8.20 -46.96 8.55
CA PRO A 78 -8.41 -48.27 7.95
C PRO A 78 -8.09 -48.18 6.44
N PRO A 79 -7.53 -49.24 5.85
CA PRO A 79 -7.35 -49.30 4.40
C PRO A 79 -8.72 -49.17 3.72
N PRO A 80 -8.82 -48.54 2.54
CA PRO A 80 -10.08 -48.40 1.83
C PRO A 80 -10.65 -49.78 1.52
N THR A 81 -11.71 -50.17 2.23
CA THR A 81 -12.52 -51.33 1.88
C THR A 81 -13.11 -51.09 0.50
N GLN A 82 -12.82 -51.97 -0.47
CA GLN A 82 -13.59 -52.08 -1.71
C GLN A 82 -15.02 -52.49 -1.33
N ALA A 83 -15.86 -51.51 -1.07
CA ALA A 83 -17.30 -51.70 -0.96
C ALA A 83 -17.83 -51.90 -2.37
N GLY A 84 -18.23 -53.13 -2.69
CA GLY A 84 -19.05 -53.41 -3.86
C GLY A 84 -20.43 -52.74 -3.70
N ASP A 85 -20.84 -52.10 -4.78
CA ASP A 85 -22.18 -51.66 -5.19
C ASP A 85 -23.30 -51.64 -4.14
N ALA A 86 -23.69 -50.43 -3.72
CA ALA A 86 -25.06 -49.93 -3.83
C ALA A 86 -25.13 -48.41 -3.52
N ASP A 87 -25.32 -47.65 -4.59
CA ASP A 87 -26.07 -46.40 -4.71
C ASP A 87 -25.69 -45.08 -3.99
N THR A 88 -25.48 -44.10 -4.88
CA THR A 88 -25.83 -42.66 -4.87
C THR A 88 -24.80 -41.59 -4.43
N GLU A 89 -24.14 -41.07 -5.48
CA GLU A 89 -23.91 -39.67 -5.86
C GLU A 89 -22.96 -38.72 -5.11
N ALA A 90 -22.07 -38.17 -5.96
CA ALA A 90 -21.43 -36.85 -5.93
C ALA A 90 -20.23 -36.63 -5.00
N LEU A 91 -19.02 -36.83 -5.52
CA LEU A 91 -18.03 -35.74 -5.68
C LEU A 91 -16.79 -36.15 -6.49
N GLY A 92 -16.53 -35.40 -7.58
CA GLY A 92 -15.19 -34.93 -7.97
C GLY A 92 -14.15 -35.94 -8.47
N LYS A 93 -14.20 -36.26 -9.77
CA LYS A 93 -13.09 -36.85 -10.55
C LYS A 93 -11.79 -36.03 -10.41
N VAL A 94 -10.71 -36.68 -9.98
CA VAL A 94 -9.34 -36.26 -10.30
C VAL A 94 -8.75 -37.29 -11.26
N TRP A 95 -8.36 -36.81 -12.43
CA TRP A 95 -7.71 -37.56 -13.48
C TRP A 95 -6.26 -37.85 -13.06
N SER A 96 -5.81 -39.10 -13.16
CA SER A 96 -4.39 -39.43 -13.21
C SER A 96 -4.21 -40.55 -14.23
N GLY A 97 -3.56 -40.20 -15.34
CA GLY A 97 -3.09 -41.15 -16.33
C GLY A 97 -1.75 -41.72 -15.90
N GLY A 98 -1.48 -42.97 -16.28
CA GLY A 98 -0.16 -43.57 -16.16
C GLY A 98 -0.17 -45.08 -15.97
N THR A 99 -0.08 -45.79 -17.10
CA THR A 99 0.66 -47.05 -17.31
C THR A 99 0.39 -48.24 -16.39
N ALA A 100 -0.26 -49.24 -16.99
CA ALA A 100 -0.17 -50.65 -16.58
C ALA A 100 1.29 -51.11 -16.60
N GLU A 101 1.71 -51.82 -15.56
CA GLU A 101 2.46 -53.07 -15.66
C GLU A 101 2.67 -53.72 -14.27
N ASP A 102 2.54 -55.05 -14.29
CA ASP A 102 3.12 -56.08 -13.42
C ASP A 102 2.45 -56.45 -12.08
N GLU A 103 1.67 -57.53 -12.16
CA GLU A 103 1.38 -58.44 -11.04
C GLU A 103 2.62 -59.25 -10.68
N GLY A 104 3.05 -59.21 -9.42
CA GLY A 104 4.13 -60.08 -8.96
C GLY A 104 4.28 -60.16 -7.43
N SER A 105 3.81 -61.27 -6.87
CA SER A 105 4.34 -61.89 -5.63
C SER A 105 4.07 -61.22 -4.27
N ARG A 106 2.91 -61.52 -3.66
CA ARG A 106 2.71 -61.41 -2.20
C ARG A 106 3.26 -62.64 -1.48
N GLY A 107 4.32 -62.46 -0.69
CA GLY A 107 4.74 -63.41 0.35
C GLY A 107 3.93 -63.22 1.64
N PRO A 108 3.70 -64.27 2.45
CA PRO A 108 2.90 -64.18 3.67
C PRO A 108 3.74 -63.61 4.81
N GLY A 109 3.53 -62.34 5.18
CA GLY A 109 4.25 -61.76 6.34
C GLY A 109 4.22 -60.24 6.53
N SER A 110 3.58 -59.44 5.66
CA SER A 110 3.46 -58.01 5.95
C SER A 110 2.33 -57.77 6.96
N ARG A 111 2.70 -57.46 8.21
CA ARG A 111 1.80 -56.71 9.10
C ARG A 111 1.25 -55.53 8.31
N ASP A 112 -0.07 -55.41 8.21
CA ASP A 112 -0.75 -54.25 7.62
C ASP A 112 -0.29 -52.99 8.37
N VAL A 113 0.75 -52.33 7.83
CA VAL A 113 1.16 -51.01 8.32
C VAL A 113 0.13 -50.04 7.77
N PRO A 114 -0.57 -49.26 8.62
CA PRO A 114 -1.52 -48.27 8.13
C PRO A 114 -0.82 -47.30 7.19
N GLU A 115 -1.34 -47.15 5.97
CA GLU A 115 -0.81 -46.21 4.96
C GLU A 115 -0.93 -44.75 5.42
N ALA A 116 -1.84 -44.47 6.35
CA ALA A 116 -2.02 -43.15 6.93
C ALA A 116 -2.43 -43.21 8.42
N TRP A 117 -1.98 -42.20 9.16
CA TRP A 117 -2.31 -41.98 10.57
C TRP A 117 -2.91 -40.58 10.74
N VAL A 118 -3.89 -40.46 11.62
CA VAL A 118 -4.53 -39.18 11.98
C VAL A 118 -4.25 -38.87 13.44
N ILE A 119 -3.78 -37.66 13.71
CA ILE A 119 -3.69 -37.13 15.07
C ILE A 119 -5.08 -36.63 15.47
N ARG A 120 -5.63 -37.16 16.56
CA ARG A 120 -6.90 -36.68 17.14
C ARG A 120 -6.68 -36.15 18.54
N ALA A 121 -7.32 -35.02 18.87
CA ALA A 121 -7.39 -34.57 20.25
C ALA A 121 -8.35 -35.48 21.04
N LEU A 122 -7.98 -35.79 22.28
CA LEU A 122 -8.85 -36.49 23.21
C LEU A 122 -9.93 -35.51 23.74
N PRO A 123 -11.19 -35.95 23.90
CA PRO A 123 -12.22 -35.12 24.51
C PRO A 123 -11.82 -34.70 25.93
N ARG A 124 -11.99 -33.41 26.24
CA ARG A 124 -11.78 -32.89 27.59
C ARG A 124 -13.12 -32.46 28.18
N THR A 125 -13.29 -32.63 29.49
CA THR A 125 -14.47 -32.16 30.23
C THR A 125 -14.45 -30.66 30.50
N GLN A 126 -13.30 -30.01 30.29
CA GLN A 126 -13.10 -28.57 30.41
C GLN A 126 -12.00 -28.12 29.45
N GLU A 127 -12.10 -26.89 28.94
CA GLU A 127 -11.08 -26.27 28.11
C GLU A 127 -10.78 -24.83 28.53
N VAL A 128 -9.62 -24.31 28.14
CA VAL A 128 -9.28 -22.90 28.33
C VAL A 128 -9.44 -22.20 26.99
N LEU A 129 -10.35 -21.23 26.96
CA LEU A 129 -10.68 -20.44 25.79
C LEU A 129 -10.02 -19.06 25.87
N LYS A 130 -9.31 -18.67 24.82
CA LYS A 130 -8.77 -17.32 24.66
C LYS A 130 -9.78 -16.44 23.94
N ILE A 131 -10.27 -15.42 24.64
CA ILE A 131 -11.22 -14.45 24.13
C ILE A 131 -10.51 -13.13 23.83
N TYR A 132 -10.55 -12.73 22.57
CA TYR A 132 -9.91 -11.51 22.10
C TYR A 132 -10.91 -10.35 22.16
N PRO A 133 -10.56 -9.21 22.79
CA PRO A 133 -11.41 -8.02 22.78
C PRO A 133 -11.34 -7.39 21.39
N ALA A 134 -12.38 -7.51 20.57
CA ALA A 134 -12.35 -7.15 19.15
C ALA A 134 -11.82 -5.72 18.87
N TRP A 135 -12.69 -4.72 18.84
CA TRP A 135 -12.31 -3.32 18.68
C TRP A 135 -12.61 -2.51 19.96
N LEU A 136 -12.66 -3.20 21.10
CA LEU A 136 -13.09 -2.64 22.38
C LEU A 136 -12.04 -1.71 23.03
N LYS A 137 -10.90 -1.48 22.37
CA LYS A 137 -9.79 -0.64 22.85
C LYS A 137 -9.39 -0.96 24.29
N VAL A 138 -9.07 -2.23 24.55
CA VAL A 138 -8.68 -2.71 25.88
C VAL A 138 -7.18 -2.94 25.89
N GLY A 139 -6.50 -2.64 27.00
CA GLY A 139 -5.04 -2.79 27.15
C GLY A 139 -4.53 -4.23 27.24
N VAL A 140 -5.35 -5.23 26.90
CA VAL A 140 -5.02 -6.66 26.95
C VAL A 140 -5.23 -7.32 25.59
N ALA A 141 -4.32 -8.22 25.21
CA ALA A 141 -4.41 -8.92 23.93
C ALA A 141 -5.56 -9.94 23.89
N TYR A 142 -5.82 -10.62 25.01
CA TYR A 142 -6.93 -11.56 25.21
C TYR A 142 -7.14 -11.84 26.70
N VAL A 143 -8.32 -12.37 27.03
CA VAL A 143 -8.67 -12.92 28.33
C VAL A 143 -8.78 -14.44 28.20
N SER A 144 -8.32 -15.19 29.20
CA SER A 144 -8.47 -16.65 29.22
C SER A 144 -9.59 -17.04 30.18
N LEU A 145 -10.56 -17.81 29.69
CA LEU A 145 -11.65 -18.35 30.50
C LEU A 145 -11.66 -19.86 30.45
N ARG A 146 -12.13 -20.49 31.53
CA ARG A 146 -12.34 -21.93 31.57
C ARG A 146 -13.78 -22.21 31.15
N VAL A 147 -13.96 -23.00 30.10
CA VAL A 147 -15.26 -23.43 29.61
C VAL A 147 -15.57 -24.85 30.09
N THR A 148 -16.79 -25.05 30.56
CA THR A 148 -17.34 -26.34 31.03
C THR A 148 -18.48 -26.79 30.10
N PRO A 149 -19.08 -27.98 30.29
CA PRO A 149 -20.23 -28.42 29.50
C PRO A 149 -21.47 -27.51 29.63
N GLN A 150 -21.50 -26.59 30.59
CA GLN A 150 -22.59 -25.64 30.82
C GLN A 150 -22.29 -24.24 30.28
N SER A 151 -21.04 -23.95 29.86
CA SER A 151 -20.66 -22.64 29.36
C SER A 151 -21.28 -22.39 27.99
N THR A 152 -22.14 -21.38 27.90
CA THR A 152 -22.73 -20.89 26.65
C THR A 152 -21.96 -19.68 26.13
N ALA A 153 -22.22 -19.27 24.89
CA ALA A 153 -21.69 -18.02 24.34
C ALA A 153 -22.06 -16.81 25.24
N GLN A 154 -23.29 -16.77 25.74
CA GLN A 154 -23.76 -15.69 26.62
C GLN A 154 -23.03 -15.67 27.97
N THR A 155 -22.86 -16.82 28.62
CA THR A 155 -22.13 -16.86 29.91
C THR A 155 -20.69 -16.42 29.73
N VAL A 156 -20.05 -16.78 28.61
CA VAL A 156 -18.70 -16.30 28.29
C VAL A 156 -18.66 -14.79 28.08
N VAL A 157 -19.62 -14.19 27.36
CA VAL A 157 -19.70 -12.72 27.23
C VAL A 157 -19.82 -12.06 28.61
N LEU A 158 -20.72 -12.56 29.47
CA LEU A 158 -20.93 -12.04 30.83
C LEU A 158 -19.68 -12.12 31.71
N GLU A 159 -18.90 -13.20 31.59
CA GLU A 159 -17.65 -13.37 32.34
C GLU A 159 -16.50 -12.50 31.80
N VAL A 160 -16.45 -12.26 30.48
CA VAL A 160 -15.38 -11.49 29.84
C VAL A 160 -15.51 -9.99 30.08
N LEU A 161 -16.72 -9.43 30.05
CA LEU A 161 -16.91 -7.97 30.12
C LEU A 161 -16.27 -7.32 31.36
N PRO A 162 -16.44 -7.86 32.59
CA PRO A 162 -15.75 -7.33 33.77
C PRO A 162 -14.23 -7.45 33.68
N LEU A 163 -13.72 -8.54 33.10
CA LEU A 163 -12.27 -8.76 32.91
C LEU A 163 -11.66 -7.81 31.87
N LEU A 164 -12.49 -7.23 31.00
CA LEU A 164 -12.12 -6.18 30.06
C LEU A 164 -12.35 -4.76 30.59
N GLY A 165 -12.82 -4.60 31.84
CA GLY A 165 -13.17 -3.30 32.41
C GLY A 165 -14.42 -2.67 31.79
N ARG A 166 -15.36 -3.49 31.29
CA ARG A 166 -16.62 -3.08 30.64
C ARG A 166 -17.84 -3.56 31.41
N GLN A 167 -17.73 -3.72 32.74
CA GLN A 167 -18.84 -4.19 33.58
C GLN A 167 -20.06 -3.27 33.63
N ASP A 168 -19.88 -1.97 33.32
CA ASP A 168 -20.95 -0.97 33.36
C ASP A 168 -21.79 -0.93 32.08
N GLU A 169 -21.38 -1.68 31.04
CA GLU A 169 -22.12 -1.79 29.78
C GLU A 169 -23.08 -2.98 29.81
N GLY A 170 -24.27 -2.81 29.22
CA GLY A 170 -25.25 -3.88 29.14
C GLY A 170 -24.75 -5.05 28.27
N PRO A 171 -24.78 -6.31 28.75
CA PRO A 171 -24.27 -7.47 28.03
C PRO A 171 -24.99 -7.75 26.71
N GLU A 172 -26.25 -7.32 26.60
CA GLU A 172 -27.07 -7.38 25.37
C GLU A 172 -26.45 -6.58 24.20
N GLY A 173 -25.58 -5.62 24.51
CA GLY A 173 -24.81 -4.86 23.54
C GLY A 173 -23.62 -5.62 22.97
N PHE A 174 -23.39 -6.87 23.35
CA PHE A 174 -22.23 -7.67 22.95
C PHE A 174 -22.63 -9.04 22.41
N GLN A 175 -21.72 -9.65 21.67
CA GLN A 175 -21.87 -10.98 21.09
C GLN A 175 -20.52 -11.68 20.98
N LEU A 176 -20.55 -13.01 20.95
CA LEU A 176 -19.38 -13.85 20.76
C LEU A 176 -19.25 -14.24 19.28
N LEU A 177 -18.06 -14.02 18.72
CA LEU A 177 -17.74 -14.34 17.33
C LEU A 177 -16.71 -15.46 17.27
N GLU A 178 -16.98 -16.47 16.45
CA GLU A 178 -15.97 -17.41 15.96
C GLU A 178 -15.34 -16.87 14.68
N VAL A 179 -14.02 -16.82 14.63
CA VAL A 179 -13.26 -16.32 13.47
C VAL A 179 -12.21 -17.33 13.06
N LEU A 180 -12.41 -17.96 11.91
CA LEU A 180 -11.44 -18.86 11.29
C LEU A 180 -10.52 -18.07 10.35
N MET A 181 -9.24 -18.02 10.72
CA MET A 181 -8.18 -17.37 9.95
C MET A 181 -7.57 -18.33 8.93
N GLY A 182 -8.32 -18.61 7.85
CA GLY A 182 -7.82 -19.39 6.73
C GLY A 182 -6.74 -18.67 5.93
N SER A 183 -5.89 -19.41 5.22
CA SER A 183 -4.83 -18.81 4.39
C SER A 183 -5.35 -18.05 3.16
N ARG A 184 -6.59 -18.33 2.73
CA ARG A 184 -7.24 -17.71 1.56
C ARG A 184 -8.44 -16.85 1.92
N GLN A 185 -9.07 -17.11 3.06
CA GLN A 185 -10.29 -16.44 3.48
C GLN A 185 -10.37 -16.38 5.00
N VAL A 186 -10.96 -15.31 5.51
CA VAL A 186 -11.33 -15.17 6.92
C VAL A 186 -12.83 -15.38 7.02
N GLN A 187 -13.26 -16.42 7.72
CA GLN A 187 -14.67 -16.67 7.98
C GLN A 187 -15.02 -16.17 9.38
N ARG A 188 -16.17 -15.50 9.49
CA ARG A 188 -16.69 -14.97 10.76
C ARG A 188 -18.10 -15.49 10.97
N MET A 189 -18.38 -16.00 12.16
CA MET A 189 -19.68 -16.52 12.55
C MET A 189 -20.06 -15.94 13.91
N VAL A 190 -21.26 -15.36 14.00
CA VAL A 190 -21.84 -14.98 15.29
C VAL A 190 -22.37 -16.26 15.94
N LEU A 191 -21.94 -16.53 17.17
CA LEU A 191 -22.47 -17.66 17.94
C LEU A 191 -23.80 -17.26 18.57
N ALA A 192 -24.78 -18.14 18.52
CA ALA A 192 -26.04 -17.94 19.24
C ALA A 192 -25.78 -17.91 20.75
N ASP A 193 -26.56 -17.13 21.49
CA ASP A 193 -26.36 -16.90 22.93
C ASP A 193 -26.35 -18.23 23.73
N GLU A 194 -27.14 -19.22 23.29
CA GLU A 194 -27.26 -20.57 23.88
C GLU A 194 -26.22 -21.58 23.36
N GLU A 195 -25.35 -21.21 22.42
CA GLU A 195 -24.36 -22.11 21.83
C GLU A 195 -23.38 -22.62 22.91
N LEU A 196 -23.31 -23.95 23.08
CA LEU A 196 -22.41 -24.59 24.04
C LEU A 196 -20.97 -24.58 23.53
N LEU A 197 -20.10 -23.80 24.18
CA LEU A 197 -18.76 -23.57 23.66
C LEU A 197 -17.87 -24.81 23.71
N LEU A 198 -18.01 -25.64 24.75
CA LEU A 198 -17.23 -26.88 24.83
C LEU A 198 -17.57 -27.83 23.67
N GLY A 199 -18.86 -27.96 23.32
CA GLY A 199 -19.30 -28.74 22.17
C GLY A 199 -18.79 -28.17 20.86
N ARG A 200 -18.82 -26.84 20.70
CA ARG A 200 -18.30 -26.17 19.51
C ARG A 200 -16.79 -26.38 19.31
N LEU A 201 -15.99 -26.25 20.38
CA LEU A 201 -14.55 -26.50 20.35
C LEU A 201 -14.23 -27.96 20.00
N GLN A 202 -14.99 -28.91 20.55
CA GLN A 202 -14.88 -30.32 20.21
C GLN A 202 -15.20 -30.57 18.74
N ALA A 203 -16.24 -29.94 18.19
CA ALA A 203 -16.59 -30.05 16.77
C ALA A 203 -15.45 -29.53 15.87
N ILE A 204 -14.88 -28.36 16.15
CA ILE A 204 -13.76 -27.79 15.39
C ILE A 204 -12.54 -28.73 15.44
N ARG A 205 -12.21 -29.29 16.61
CA ARG A 205 -11.11 -30.24 16.79
C ARG A 205 -11.33 -31.56 16.04
N GLN A 206 -12.57 -32.03 15.99
CA GLN A 206 -12.94 -33.23 15.22
C GLN A 206 -12.77 -32.99 13.71
N THR A 207 -13.08 -31.78 13.23
CA THR A 207 -12.86 -31.40 11.83
C THR A 207 -11.36 -31.31 11.51
N SER A 208 -10.60 -30.52 12.27
CA SER A 208 -9.17 -30.36 12.04
C SER A 208 -8.45 -29.66 13.20
N LEU A 209 -7.34 -30.25 13.68
CA LEU A 209 -6.45 -29.62 14.64
C LEU A 209 -5.80 -28.34 14.09
N ARG A 210 -5.58 -28.26 12.76
CA ARG A 210 -5.10 -27.05 12.10
C ARG A 210 -6.16 -25.96 12.11
N GLN A 211 -7.42 -26.31 11.87
CA GLN A 211 -8.52 -25.36 11.94
C GLN A 211 -8.67 -24.82 13.38
N MET A 212 -8.51 -25.68 14.39
CA MET A 212 -8.50 -25.27 15.79
C MET A 212 -7.43 -24.20 16.07
N SER A 213 -6.18 -24.40 15.63
CA SER A 213 -5.12 -23.41 15.84
C SER A 213 -5.28 -22.11 15.05
N GLN A 214 -6.11 -22.15 14.00
CA GLN A 214 -6.47 -20.99 13.17
C GLN A 214 -7.77 -20.31 13.60
N THR A 215 -8.50 -20.88 14.56
CA THR A 215 -9.78 -20.33 15.04
C THR A 215 -9.55 -19.47 16.27
N ARG A 216 -10.17 -18.29 16.30
CA ARG A 216 -10.15 -17.36 17.42
C ARG A 216 -11.57 -16.98 17.81
N PHE A 217 -11.77 -16.71 19.09
CA PHE A 217 -13.05 -16.25 19.62
C PHE A 217 -12.93 -14.80 20.06
N TYR A 218 -13.86 -13.95 19.60
CA TYR A 218 -13.86 -12.53 19.90
C TYR A 218 -15.14 -12.12 20.60
N VAL A 219 -15.03 -11.27 21.62
CA VAL A 219 -16.17 -10.49 22.11
C VAL A 219 -16.21 -9.18 21.35
N ALA A 220 -17.36 -8.88 20.76
CA ALA A 220 -17.58 -7.71 19.93
C ALA A 220 -18.91 -7.05 20.27
N GLU A 221 -19.01 -5.74 20.07
CA GLU A 221 -20.29 -5.01 20.14
C GLU A 221 -21.28 -5.62 19.13
N ARG A 222 -22.52 -5.83 19.57
CA ARG A 222 -23.65 -6.27 18.74
C ARG A 222 -24.03 -5.10 17.83
N ARG A 223 -23.57 -5.18 16.59
CA ARG A 223 -23.82 -4.17 15.56
C ARG A 223 -24.98 -4.61 14.67
N ALA A 224 -26.13 -3.94 14.80
CA ALA A 224 -27.19 -3.99 13.80
C ALA A 224 -26.79 -3.13 12.59
N VAL A 225 -25.74 -3.53 11.86
CA VAL A 225 -25.37 -2.84 10.63
C VAL A 225 -26.21 -3.45 9.52
N ALA A 226 -27.21 -2.70 9.05
CA ALA A 226 -27.81 -3.00 7.76
C ALA A 226 -26.67 -3.11 6.73
N PRO A 227 -26.59 -4.19 5.94
CA PRO A 227 -25.46 -4.40 5.04
C PRO A 227 -25.41 -3.25 4.06
N ARG A 228 -24.39 -2.39 4.19
CA ARG A 228 -24.20 -1.23 3.33
C ARG A 228 -22.79 -1.28 2.78
N VAL A 229 -22.67 -1.42 1.47
CA VAL A 229 -21.39 -1.46 0.76
C VAL A 229 -21.28 -0.19 -0.06
N SER A 230 -20.23 0.60 0.19
CA SER A 230 -19.91 1.75 -0.64
C SER A 230 -19.03 1.29 -1.81
N LEU A 231 -19.51 1.48 -3.03
CA LEU A 231 -18.86 1.10 -4.28
C LEU A 231 -18.51 2.35 -5.08
N PHE A 232 -17.22 2.62 -5.21
CA PHE A 232 -16.72 3.66 -6.09
C PHE A 232 -16.70 3.18 -7.53
N VAL A 233 -17.24 3.99 -8.43
CA VAL A 233 -17.23 3.79 -9.87
C VAL A 233 -16.54 4.99 -10.52
N GLY A 234 -15.40 4.76 -11.15
CA GLY A 234 -14.64 5.78 -11.88
C GLY A 234 -14.52 5.48 -13.36
N GLY A 235 -14.05 6.45 -14.14
CA GLY A 235 -13.88 6.33 -15.59
C GLY A 235 -15.10 6.74 -16.41
N LEU A 236 -16.08 7.39 -15.77
CA LEU A 236 -17.24 7.96 -16.45
C LEU A 236 -16.85 9.27 -17.15
N PRO A 237 -17.65 9.77 -18.11
CA PRO A 237 -17.41 11.08 -18.71
C PRO A 237 -17.48 12.19 -17.63
N PRO A 238 -16.51 13.12 -17.58
CA PRO A 238 -16.57 14.23 -16.64
C PRO A 238 -17.56 15.31 -17.09
N GLY A 239 -18.00 16.16 -16.17
CA GLY A 239 -18.84 17.33 -16.45
C GLY A 239 -20.33 17.03 -16.62
N LEU A 240 -20.77 15.79 -16.41
CA LEU A 240 -22.18 15.42 -16.49
C LEU A 240 -22.93 15.88 -15.24
N SER A 241 -24.23 16.14 -15.42
CA SER A 241 -25.19 16.39 -14.34
C SER A 241 -25.51 15.11 -13.55
N PRO A 242 -26.06 15.22 -12.33
CA PRO A 242 -26.48 14.07 -11.55
C PRO A 242 -27.47 13.15 -12.28
N GLN A 243 -28.44 13.72 -12.99
CA GLN A 243 -29.43 12.96 -13.74
C GLN A 243 -28.81 12.19 -14.91
N GLU A 244 -27.88 12.81 -15.64
CA GLU A 244 -27.14 12.15 -16.72
C GLU A 244 -26.29 10.99 -16.19
N TYR A 245 -25.62 11.15 -15.05
CA TYR A 245 -24.94 10.03 -14.40
C TYR A 245 -25.92 8.92 -14.00
N SER A 246 -27.06 9.25 -13.40
CA SER A 246 -28.07 8.23 -13.06
C SER A 246 -28.53 7.45 -14.29
N SER A 247 -28.90 8.14 -15.36
CA SER A 247 -29.33 7.50 -16.62
C SER A 247 -28.24 6.62 -17.23
N LEU A 248 -27.01 7.12 -17.27
CA LEU A 248 -25.86 6.39 -17.79
C LEU A 248 -25.58 5.09 -17.00
N LEU A 249 -25.65 5.16 -15.66
CA LEU A 249 -25.41 4.01 -14.79
C LEU A 249 -26.57 3.02 -14.85
N ASP A 250 -27.81 3.50 -14.96
CA ASP A 250 -28.99 2.65 -15.13
C ASP A 250 -28.93 1.88 -16.46
N GLU A 251 -28.55 2.54 -17.55
CA GLU A 251 -28.36 1.90 -18.86
C GLU A 251 -27.23 0.87 -18.81
N ALA A 252 -26.08 1.22 -18.21
CA ALA A 252 -24.90 0.37 -18.19
C ALA A 252 -25.01 -0.81 -17.22
N MET A 253 -25.72 -0.67 -16.09
CA MET A 253 -25.67 -1.64 -14.98
C MET A 253 -27.02 -2.19 -14.53
N SER A 254 -28.13 -1.60 -15.01
CA SER A 254 -29.49 -1.89 -14.55
C SER A 254 -29.58 -1.81 -13.03
N LEU A 255 -29.37 -0.62 -12.46
CA LEU A 255 -29.38 -0.46 -11.00
C LEU A 255 -30.77 -0.79 -10.45
N LYS A 256 -30.79 -1.55 -9.36
CA LYS A 256 -32.05 -1.93 -8.70
C LYS A 256 -32.51 -0.83 -7.75
N ALA A 257 -33.63 -0.21 -8.08
CA ALA A 257 -34.29 0.77 -7.23
C ALA A 257 -34.53 0.21 -5.81
N GLY A 258 -34.23 1.01 -4.79
CA GLY A 258 -34.37 0.62 -3.38
C GLY A 258 -33.19 -0.20 -2.81
N LEU A 259 -32.32 -0.77 -3.65
CA LEU A 259 -31.09 -1.44 -3.22
C LEU A 259 -29.83 -0.62 -3.47
N VAL A 260 -29.86 0.28 -4.45
CA VAL A 260 -28.72 1.12 -4.83
C VAL A 260 -29.12 2.58 -4.75
N SER A 261 -28.24 3.40 -4.18
CA SER A 261 -28.37 4.86 -4.18
C SER A 261 -27.02 5.51 -4.49
N MET A 262 -27.03 6.68 -5.13
CA MET A 262 -25.81 7.46 -5.37
C MET A 262 -25.55 8.37 -4.19
N SER A 263 -24.45 8.12 -3.46
CA SER A 263 -24.11 8.88 -2.26
C SER A 263 -23.31 10.13 -2.58
N HIS A 264 -22.38 10.02 -3.54
CA HIS A 264 -21.51 11.12 -3.94
C HIS A 264 -21.28 11.14 -5.44
N ILE A 265 -21.17 12.35 -5.99
CA ILE A 265 -20.89 12.60 -7.41
C ILE A 265 -19.67 13.53 -7.51
N TYR A 266 -18.69 13.08 -8.27
CA TYR A 266 -17.44 13.77 -8.59
C TYR A 266 -17.45 14.09 -10.08
N SER A 267 -18.28 15.06 -10.49
CA SER A 267 -18.52 15.39 -11.89
C SER A 267 -17.23 15.78 -12.62
N SER A 268 -16.38 16.60 -12.01
CA SER A 268 -15.10 17.02 -12.61
C SER A 268 -14.15 15.83 -12.87
N GLN A 269 -14.24 14.78 -12.06
CA GLN A 269 -13.39 13.58 -12.15
C GLN A 269 -14.06 12.43 -12.91
N GLY A 270 -15.33 12.54 -13.29
CA GLY A 270 -16.05 11.45 -13.93
C GLY A 270 -16.20 10.23 -13.01
N ALA A 271 -16.60 10.43 -11.77
CA ALA A 271 -16.73 9.36 -10.78
C ALA A 271 -17.96 9.51 -9.87
N VAL A 272 -18.46 8.38 -9.38
CA VAL A 272 -19.58 8.31 -8.43
C VAL A 272 -19.28 7.30 -7.32
N VAL A 273 -19.92 7.48 -6.18
CA VAL A 273 -19.94 6.49 -5.09
C VAL A 273 -21.38 6.02 -4.91
N LEU A 274 -21.58 4.70 -5.00
CA LEU A 274 -22.86 4.04 -4.82
C LEU A 274 -22.92 3.44 -3.42
N ASP A 275 -24.02 3.65 -2.72
CA ASP A 275 -24.36 2.89 -1.51
C ASP A 275 -25.30 1.75 -1.88
N VAL A 276 -24.86 0.52 -1.59
CA VAL A 276 -25.57 -0.71 -1.94
C VAL A 276 -26.03 -1.42 -0.67
N ALA A 277 -27.33 -1.65 -0.54
CA ALA A 277 -28.00 -2.15 0.66
C ALA A 277 -27.90 -3.67 0.87
N CYS A 278 -27.21 -4.42 -0.01
CA CYS A 278 -26.94 -5.83 0.21
C CYS A 278 -25.68 -6.33 -0.53
N PHE A 279 -25.03 -7.36 0.02
CA PHE A 279 -23.78 -7.89 -0.52
C PHE A 279 -23.93 -8.52 -1.91
N ALA A 280 -25.02 -9.27 -2.16
CA ALA A 280 -25.22 -9.94 -3.44
C ALA A 280 -25.33 -8.95 -4.60
N GLU A 281 -26.00 -7.81 -4.38
CA GLU A 281 -26.09 -6.74 -5.37
C GLU A 281 -24.77 -6.00 -5.52
N ALA A 282 -24.05 -5.76 -4.42
CA ALA A 282 -22.74 -5.13 -4.47
C ALA A 282 -21.71 -5.97 -5.24
N GLU A 283 -21.71 -7.29 -5.05
CA GLU A 283 -20.87 -8.23 -5.81
C GLU A 283 -21.23 -8.24 -7.29
N ARG A 284 -22.53 -8.30 -7.61
CA ARG A 284 -23.02 -8.23 -9.00
C ARG A 284 -22.53 -6.95 -9.68
N LEU A 285 -22.73 -5.78 -9.05
CA LEU A 285 -22.32 -4.49 -9.58
C LEU A 285 -20.80 -4.38 -9.70
N TYR A 286 -20.05 -4.84 -8.69
CA TYR A 286 -18.59 -4.82 -8.71
C TYR A 286 -18.04 -5.61 -9.92
N MET A 287 -18.56 -6.80 -10.16
CA MET A 287 -18.15 -7.61 -11.32
C MET A 287 -18.58 -6.96 -12.63
N LEU A 288 -19.82 -6.49 -12.71
CA LEU A 288 -20.36 -5.87 -13.93
C LEU A 288 -19.59 -4.61 -14.33
N VAL A 289 -19.31 -3.69 -13.38
CA VAL A 289 -18.56 -2.46 -13.65
C VAL A 289 -17.18 -2.77 -14.23
N ARG A 290 -16.49 -3.80 -13.72
CA ARG A 290 -15.13 -4.16 -14.19
C ARG A 290 -15.10 -4.68 -15.62
N ASP A 291 -16.21 -5.24 -16.09
CA ASP A 291 -16.37 -5.74 -17.46
C ASP A 291 -17.07 -4.72 -18.37
N THR A 292 -17.41 -3.54 -17.85
CA THR A 292 -18.14 -2.48 -18.57
C THR A 292 -17.20 -1.38 -19.05
N ALA A 293 -17.48 -0.84 -20.23
CA ALA A 293 -16.85 0.36 -20.76
C ALA A 293 -17.90 1.36 -21.23
N VAL A 294 -17.69 2.65 -20.92
CA VAL A 294 -18.52 3.76 -21.36
C VAL A 294 -17.71 4.65 -22.28
N HIS A 295 -18.24 4.98 -23.46
CA HIS A 295 -17.52 5.75 -24.50
C HIS A 295 -16.11 5.19 -24.77
N SER A 296 -16.00 3.86 -24.87
CA SER A 296 -14.74 3.12 -25.07
C SER A 296 -13.72 3.27 -23.93
N ARG A 297 -14.10 3.82 -22.78
CA ARG A 297 -13.26 3.88 -21.57
C ARG A 297 -13.72 2.81 -20.58
N PRO A 298 -12.84 1.90 -20.16
CA PRO A 298 -13.18 0.90 -19.15
C PRO A 298 -13.47 1.58 -17.81
N LEU A 299 -14.52 1.12 -17.13
CA LEU A 299 -14.85 1.62 -15.80
C LEU A 299 -13.94 0.98 -14.74
N THR A 300 -13.78 1.68 -13.62
CA THR A 300 -13.04 1.19 -12.46
C THR A 300 -13.99 1.02 -11.27
N ALA A 301 -13.93 -0.13 -10.61
CA ALA A 301 -14.73 -0.43 -9.43
C ALA A 301 -13.84 -0.64 -8.19
N LEU A 302 -14.15 0.04 -7.09
CA LEU A 302 -13.49 -0.16 -5.79
C LEU A 302 -14.52 -0.26 -4.68
N VAL A 303 -14.42 -1.30 -3.86
CA VAL A 303 -15.17 -1.37 -2.59
C VAL A 303 -14.46 -0.50 -1.57
N LEU A 304 -15.15 0.53 -1.09
CA LEU A 304 -14.63 1.48 -0.11
C LEU A 304 -15.11 1.08 1.29
N PRO A 305 -14.19 0.89 2.25
CA PRO A 305 -14.57 0.66 3.63
C PRO A 305 -15.01 1.96 4.28
N ASP A 306 -15.87 1.81 5.30
CA ASP A 306 -16.29 2.92 6.13
C ASP A 306 -15.24 3.21 7.22
N VAL A 307 -14.86 4.48 7.35
CA VAL A 307 -13.95 4.94 8.41
C VAL A 307 -14.75 5.46 9.58
N LEU A 308 -14.68 4.71 10.68
CA LEU A 308 -15.29 5.09 11.95
C LEU A 308 -14.49 6.20 12.64
N HIS A 309 -14.45 7.38 12.02
CA HIS A 309 -13.67 8.54 12.45
C HIS A 309 -14.00 8.97 13.88
N THR A 310 -15.26 8.85 14.33
CA THR A 310 -15.68 9.12 15.72
C THR A 310 -15.11 8.13 16.74
N LYS A 311 -14.63 6.98 16.29
CA LYS A 311 -13.99 5.95 17.12
C LYS A 311 -12.46 6.04 17.05
N LEU A 312 -11.87 7.00 16.35
CA LEU A 312 -10.44 7.24 16.38
C LEU A 312 -10.01 7.84 17.73
N PRO A 313 -8.81 7.53 18.27
CA PRO A 313 -8.28 8.24 19.44
C PRO A 313 -8.14 9.76 19.17
N PRO A 314 -8.35 10.63 20.17
CA PRO A 314 -8.32 12.09 19.97
C PRO A 314 -6.98 12.61 19.41
N ASP A 315 -5.87 12.04 19.87
CA ASP A 315 -4.51 12.48 19.49
C ASP A 315 -3.90 11.66 18.35
N CYS A 316 -4.70 10.84 17.65
CA CYS A 316 -4.16 10.07 16.53
C CYS A 316 -4.13 10.90 15.25
N CYS A 317 -3.10 10.67 14.44
CA CYS A 317 -3.00 11.20 13.08
C CYS A 317 -2.90 10.01 12.11
N PRO A 318 -4.04 9.52 11.58
CA PRO A 318 -4.05 8.43 10.62
C PRO A 318 -3.22 8.74 9.37
N LEU A 319 -2.71 7.68 8.72
CA LEU A 319 -1.91 7.79 7.50
C LEU A 319 -2.67 7.21 6.30
N LEU A 320 -2.86 8.05 5.27
CA LEU A 320 -3.33 7.64 3.96
C LEU A 320 -2.13 7.44 3.02
N VAL A 321 -1.98 6.24 2.45
CA VAL A 321 -0.82 5.93 1.59
C VAL A 321 -1.27 5.74 0.14
N PHE A 322 -0.65 6.50 -0.76
CA PHE A 322 -0.79 6.34 -2.20
C PHE A 322 0.49 5.76 -2.80
N VAL A 323 0.36 4.70 -3.60
CA VAL A 323 1.50 4.05 -4.26
C VAL A 323 1.27 3.98 -5.75
N ASN A 324 2.23 4.47 -6.53
CA ASN A 324 2.28 4.24 -7.97
C ASN A 324 3.15 2.99 -8.26
N PRO A 325 2.56 1.84 -8.58
CA PRO A 325 3.32 0.59 -8.75
C PRO A 325 4.25 0.61 -9.97
N LYS A 326 4.00 1.51 -10.95
CA LYS A 326 4.86 1.68 -12.13
C LYS A 326 6.13 2.47 -11.84
N SER A 327 6.19 3.19 -10.71
CA SER A 327 7.34 4.03 -10.36
C SER A 327 8.53 3.22 -9.82
N GLY A 328 9.74 3.79 -9.95
CA GLY A 328 10.96 3.26 -9.35
C GLY A 328 11.51 1.98 -9.97
N GLY A 329 11.17 1.67 -11.23
CA GLY A 329 11.58 0.41 -11.87
C GLY A 329 10.90 -0.80 -11.23
N LEU A 330 9.57 -0.69 -10.99
CA LEU A 330 8.71 -1.67 -10.31
C LEU A 330 8.89 -1.78 -8.78
N LYS A 331 9.82 -1.03 -8.17
CA LYS A 331 9.92 -0.92 -6.69
C LYS A 331 8.61 -0.47 -6.02
N GLY A 332 7.80 0.32 -6.72
CA GLY A 332 6.47 0.71 -6.23
C GLY A 332 5.55 -0.49 -5.94
N ARG A 333 5.66 -1.57 -6.72
CA ARG A 333 4.87 -2.79 -6.50
C ARG A 333 5.27 -3.51 -5.21
N ASP A 334 6.57 -3.59 -4.93
CA ASP A 334 7.09 -4.21 -3.71
C ASP A 334 6.72 -3.40 -2.47
N LEU A 335 6.78 -2.07 -2.56
CA LEU A 335 6.34 -1.15 -1.52
C LEU A 335 4.83 -1.26 -1.26
N LEU A 336 4.01 -1.35 -2.30
CA LEU A 336 2.56 -1.57 -2.15
C LEU A 336 2.27 -2.85 -1.35
N CYS A 337 2.95 -3.95 -1.67
CA CYS A 337 2.83 -5.21 -0.93
C CYS A 337 3.30 -5.06 0.53
N SER A 338 4.43 -4.38 0.74
CA SER A 338 5.03 -4.19 2.06
C SER A 338 4.17 -3.32 2.96
N PHE A 339 3.70 -2.17 2.49
CA PHE A 339 2.80 -1.32 3.26
C PHE A 339 1.46 -2.00 3.56
N ARG A 340 0.90 -2.80 2.65
CA ARG A 340 -0.31 -3.60 2.94
C ARG A 340 -0.09 -4.71 3.98
N LYS A 341 1.16 -5.11 4.25
CA LYS A 341 1.50 -6.03 5.35
C LYS A 341 1.69 -5.30 6.68
N LEU A 342 2.21 -4.08 6.65
CA LEU A 342 2.52 -3.28 7.84
C LEU A 342 1.34 -2.44 8.33
N LEU A 343 0.50 -1.98 7.41
CA LEU A 343 -0.64 -1.11 7.64
C LEU A 343 -1.95 -1.85 7.37
N ASN A 344 -3.08 -1.24 7.76
CA ASN A 344 -4.37 -1.71 7.28
C ASN A 344 -4.39 -1.66 5.73
N PRO A 345 -4.60 -2.78 5.01
CA PRO A 345 -4.54 -2.80 3.55
C PRO A 345 -5.46 -1.79 2.87
N HIS A 346 -6.55 -1.42 3.55
CA HIS A 346 -7.54 -0.49 3.05
C HIS A 346 -7.11 0.98 3.07
N GLN A 347 -6.09 1.36 3.85
CA GLN A 347 -5.53 2.72 3.82
C GLN A 347 -4.37 2.88 2.83
N VAL A 348 -4.06 1.81 2.07
CA VAL A 348 -2.98 1.78 1.07
C VAL A 348 -3.57 1.62 -0.33
N PHE A 349 -3.62 2.75 -1.06
CA PHE A 349 -4.21 2.86 -2.39
C PHE A 349 -3.17 2.70 -3.48
N GLU A 350 -3.55 1.91 -4.48
CA GLU A 350 -2.81 1.78 -5.72
C GLU A 350 -3.33 2.83 -6.71
N LEU A 351 -2.49 3.79 -7.09
CA LEU A 351 -2.90 4.92 -7.93
C LEU A 351 -3.33 4.50 -9.34
N THR A 352 -2.81 3.40 -9.88
CA THR A 352 -3.23 2.86 -11.18
C THR A 352 -4.63 2.27 -11.17
N ASN A 353 -5.26 2.15 -9.99
CA ASN A 353 -6.60 1.60 -9.81
C ASN A 353 -7.52 2.68 -9.23
N GLY A 354 -8.06 3.56 -10.08
CA GLY A 354 -9.02 4.59 -9.68
C GLY A 354 -8.42 5.92 -9.21
N GLY A 355 -7.08 6.05 -9.19
CA GLY A 355 -6.40 7.28 -8.81
C GLY A 355 -6.45 7.58 -7.31
N PRO A 356 -6.17 8.84 -6.91
CA PRO A 356 -6.15 9.23 -5.50
C PRO A 356 -7.53 9.54 -4.90
N LEU A 357 -8.51 9.87 -5.74
CA LEU A 357 -9.87 10.26 -5.33
C LEU A 357 -10.55 9.27 -4.36
N PRO A 358 -10.51 7.94 -4.58
CA PRO A 358 -11.08 6.96 -3.65
C PRO A 358 -10.51 7.05 -2.22
N GLY A 359 -9.20 7.33 -2.11
CA GLY A 359 -8.54 7.49 -0.81
C GLY A 359 -9.00 8.74 -0.07
N PHE A 360 -9.06 9.88 -0.78
CA PHE A 360 -9.57 11.12 -0.20
C PHE A 360 -11.06 11.04 0.15
N HIS A 361 -11.87 10.36 -0.66
CA HIS A 361 -13.27 10.10 -0.33
C HIS A 361 -13.39 9.29 0.97
N MET A 362 -12.61 8.22 1.11
CA MET A 362 -12.64 7.37 2.31
C MET A 362 -12.20 8.13 3.59
N PHE A 363 -11.27 9.07 3.45
CA PHE A 363 -10.78 9.92 4.54
C PHE A 363 -11.57 11.24 4.70
N SER A 364 -12.67 11.45 3.95
CA SER A 364 -13.37 12.74 3.89
C SER A 364 -13.88 13.25 5.24
N GLN A 365 -14.24 12.35 6.16
CA GLN A 365 -14.72 12.69 7.50
C GLN A 365 -13.63 12.61 8.59
N VAL A 366 -12.38 12.29 8.22
CA VAL A 366 -11.28 12.20 9.17
C VAL A 366 -10.78 13.63 9.47
N PRO A 367 -10.82 14.10 10.73
CA PRO A 367 -10.58 15.51 11.07
C PRO A 367 -9.12 15.94 10.95
N CYS A 368 -8.17 15.00 11.05
CA CYS A 368 -6.75 15.24 10.89
C CYS A 368 -6.10 13.96 10.38
N PHE A 369 -5.27 14.03 9.34
CA PHE A 369 -4.50 12.89 8.81
C PHE A 369 -3.28 13.36 8.03
N ARG A 370 -2.33 12.44 7.80
CA ARG A 370 -1.17 12.63 6.92
C ARG A 370 -1.33 11.79 5.66
N VAL A 371 -0.67 12.21 4.59
CA VAL A 371 -0.61 11.49 3.31
C VAL A 371 0.83 11.09 3.02
N LEU A 372 1.06 9.86 2.58
CA LEU A 372 2.35 9.41 2.02
C LEU A 372 2.17 9.07 0.54
N VAL A 373 2.92 9.74 -0.35
CA VAL A 373 2.89 9.48 -1.79
C VAL A 373 4.18 8.79 -2.24
N CYS A 374 4.07 7.55 -2.70
CA CYS A 374 5.18 6.76 -3.24
C CYS A 374 5.18 6.87 -4.77
N GLY A 375 6.02 7.75 -5.31
CA GLY A 375 6.05 8.07 -6.73
C GLY A 375 7.14 9.07 -7.12
N GLY A 376 7.16 9.49 -8.39
CA GLY A 376 7.95 10.65 -8.83
C GLY A 376 7.17 11.96 -8.71
N ASP A 377 7.78 13.09 -9.07
CA ASP A 377 7.18 14.42 -8.96
C ASP A 377 5.79 14.53 -9.64
N GLY A 378 5.63 13.93 -10.83
CA GLY A 378 4.32 13.90 -11.50
C GLY A 378 3.25 13.09 -10.77
N THR A 379 3.62 12.06 -10.00
CA THR A 379 2.68 11.33 -9.13
C THR A 379 2.27 12.19 -7.94
N VAL A 380 3.22 12.91 -7.34
CA VAL A 380 2.93 13.85 -6.25
C VAL A 380 2.02 14.97 -6.74
N GLY A 381 2.31 15.55 -7.90
CA GLY A 381 1.47 16.57 -8.54
C GLY A 381 0.05 16.09 -8.82
N TRP A 382 -0.13 14.84 -9.26
CA TRP A 382 -1.45 14.24 -9.45
C TRP A 382 -2.24 14.15 -8.13
N VAL A 383 -1.61 13.66 -7.07
CA VAL A 383 -2.26 13.58 -5.74
C VAL A 383 -2.63 14.97 -5.22
N LEU A 384 -1.73 15.95 -5.34
CA LEU A 384 -1.98 17.33 -4.92
C LEU A 384 -3.08 18.00 -5.75
N ALA A 385 -3.16 17.74 -7.05
CA ALA A 385 -4.23 18.25 -7.91
C ALA A 385 -5.59 17.72 -7.46
N THR A 386 -5.70 16.40 -7.26
CA THR A 386 -6.96 15.81 -6.77
C THR A 386 -7.31 16.31 -5.36
N LEU A 387 -6.32 16.49 -4.47
CA LEU A 387 -6.55 17.08 -3.15
C LEU A 387 -7.16 18.48 -3.26
N GLU A 388 -6.61 19.35 -4.12
CA GLU A 388 -7.14 20.70 -4.34
C GLU A 388 -8.59 20.68 -4.81
N GLU A 389 -8.92 19.78 -5.73
CA GLU A 389 -10.27 19.64 -6.28
C GLU A 389 -11.30 19.22 -5.23
N VAL A 390 -10.89 18.40 -4.24
CA VAL A 390 -11.80 17.83 -3.24
C VAL A 390 -11.69 18.45 -1.85
N ARG A 391 -10.74 19.36 -1.61
CA ARG A 391 -10.44 19.94 -0.28
C ARG A 391 -11.68 20.50 0.43
N HIS A 392 -12.60 21.11 -0.32
CA HIS A 392 -13.84 21.70 0.21
C HIS A 392 -14.83 20.66 0.73
N ARG A 393 -14.62 19.38 0.45
CA ARG A 393 -15.42 18.24 0.91
C ARG A 393 -14.74 17.44 2.02
N LEU A 394 -13.53 17.81 2.42
CA LEU A 394 -12.77 17.13 3.46
C LEU A 394 -12.93 17.86 4.79
N ALA A 395 -13.09 17.11 5.88
CA ALA A 395 -13.01 17.63 7.24
C ALA A 395 -11.60 18.16 7.56
N CYS A 396 -10.57 17.56 6.98
CA CYS A 396 -9.19 18.06 6.96
C CYS A 396 -8.85 18.57 5.55
N PRO A 397 -8.93 19.90 5.29
CA PRO A 397 -8.75 20.44 3.95
C PRO A 397 -7.28 20.49 3.50
N GLU A 398 -6.33 20.50 4.44
CA GLU A 398 -4.90 20.69 4.18
C GLU A 398 -4.05 19.65 4.94
N PRO A 399 -4.22 18.34 4.64
CA PRO A 399 -3.39 17.30 5.25
C PRO A 399 -1.93 17.43 4.79
N ALA A 400 -0.98 17.18 5.70
CA ALA A 400 0.44 17.18 5.35
C ALA A 400 0.79 16.01 4.42
N VAL A 401 1.59 16.27 3.38
CA VAL A 401 1.92 15.28 2.34
C VAL A 401 3.43 14.96 2.36
N ALA A 402 3.76 13.74 2.75
CA ALA A 402 5.10 13.17 2.68
C ALA A 402 5.34 12.48 1.32
N ILE A 403 6.61 12.40 0.90
CA ILE A 403 7.00 11.87 -0.40
C ILE A 403 8.00 10.73 -0.20
N LEU A 404 7.73 9.57 -0.80
CA LEU A 404 8.74 8.53 -1.02
C LEU A 404 9.21 8.61 -2.48
N PRO A 405 10.41 9.15 -2.76
CA PRO A 405 10.82 9.56 -4.10
C PRO A 405 11.20 8.35 -4.98
N LEU A 406 10.27 7.87 -5.79
CA LEU A 406 10.46 6.74 -6.72
C LEU A 406 10.78 7.17 -8.16
N GLY A 407 10.75 8.47 -8.45
CA GLY A 407 11.05 9.01 -9.78
C GLY A 407 12.54 9.06 -10.12
N THR A 408 12.85 9.66 -11.28
CA THR A 408 14.24 9.91 -11.71
C THR A 408 14.74 11.28 -11.27
N GLY A 409 13.89 12.32 -11.36
CA GLY A 409 14.15 13.71 -10.95
C GLY A 409 14.18 13.86 -9.43
N ASN A 410 12.98 13.72 -8.83
CA ASN A 410 12.67 13.83 -7.41
C ASN A 410 13.03 15.19 -6.82
N ASP A 411 12.75 16.26 -7.54
CA ASP A 411 13.09 17.63 -7.14
C ASP A 411 12.31 18.03 -5.87
N LEU A 412 11.02 17.71 -5.79
CA LEU A 412 10.24 17.90 -4.56
C LEU A 412 10.81 17.11 -3.38
N GLY A 413 11.17 15.84 -3.61
CA GLY A 413 11.76 15.00 -2.57
C GLY A 413 13.10 15.54 -2.05
N ARG A 414 13.92 16.15 -2.92
CA ARG A 414 15.19 16.78 -2.53
C ARG A 414 14.97 18.02 -1.67
N VAL A 415 14.07 18.90 -2.10
CA VAL A 415 13.80 20.18 -1.43
C VAL A 415 13.13 19.96 -0.08
N LEU A 416 12.14 19.06 -0.03
CA LEU A 416 11.45 18.65 1.20
C LEU A 416 12.22 17.63 2.04
N ARG A 417 13.49 17.37 1.70
CA ARG A 417 14.44 16.51 2.47
C ARG A 417 14.07 15.03 2.60
N TRP A 418 13.11 14.54 1.83
CA TRP A 418 12.84 13.10 1.65
C TRP A 418 13.90 12.36 0.82
N GLY A 419 14.77 13.12 0.15
CA GLY A 419 15.97 12.62 -0.50
C GLY A 419 15.87 12.54 -2.02
N ALA A 420 17.02 12.18 -2.61
CA ALA A 420 17.22 12.12 -4.06
C ALA A 420 16.49 10.96 -4.75
N GLY A 421 16.06 9.97 -3.98
CA GLY A 421 15.34 8.81 -4.47
C GLY A 421 15.50 7.58 -3.59
N TYR A 422 14.48 6.72 -3.57
CA TYR A 422 14.45 5.48 -2.81
C TYR A 422 15.54 4.49 -3.25
N SER A 423 16.24 3.94 -2.26
CA SER A 423 17.38 3.04 -2.43
C SER A 423 17.14 1.66 -1.82
N GLY A 424 15.95 1.38 -1.29
CA GLY A 424 15.60 0.09 -0.70
C GLY A 424 15.58 0.13 0.84
N GLU A 425 15.36 1.31 1.41
CA GLU A 425 15.14 1.53 2.83
C GLU A 425 13.99 0.65 3.34
N ASP A 426 14.10 0.15 4.57
CA ASP A 426 13.06 -0.69 5.15
C ASP A 426 11.72 0.09 5.24
N PRO A 427 10.60 -0.44 4.74
CA PRO A 427 9.32 0.27 4.72
C PRO A 427 8.85 0.73 6.11
N PHE A 428 9.19 0.01 7.19
CA PHE A 428 8.84 0.44 8.54
C PHE A 428 9.64 1.69 8.97
N SER A 429 10.93 1.78 8.61
CA SER A 429 11.73 3.00 8.82
C SER A 429 11.17 4.22 8.07
N VAL A 430 10.57 4.02 6.90
CA VAL A 430 9.88 5.09 6.15
C VAL A 430 8.65 5.58 6.93
N LEU A 431 7.87 4.67 7.51
CA LEU A 431 6.70 5.04 8.32
C LEU A 431 7.10 5.85 9.56
N LEU A 432 8.17 5.46 10.25
CA LEU A 432 8.71 6.23 11.38
C LEU A 432 9.14 7.63 10.95
N SER A 433 9.84 7.74 9.81
CA SER A 433 10.25 9.04 9.26
C SER A 433 9.04 9.94 8.94
N VAL A 434 7.92 9.35 8.51
CA VAL A 434 6.67 10.08 8.24
C VAL A 434 5.97 10.54 9.52
N ASP A 435 6.03 9.74 10.58
CA ASP A 435 5.47 10.07 11.89
C ASP A 435 6.24 11.23 12.56
N GLU A 436 7.57 11.17 12.51
CA GLU A 436 8.48 12.15 13.13
C GLU A 436 8.68 13.45 12.31
N ALA A 437 8.22 13.49 11.06
CA ALA A 437 8.46 14.63 10.18
C ALA A 437 7.68 15.89 10.59
N ASP A 438 8.35 17.03 10.52
CA ASP A 438 7.74 18.37 10.61
C ASP A 438 7.02 18.73 9.31
N ALA A 439 5.87 19.40 9.44
CA ALA A 439 5.16 19.97 8.30
C ALA A 439 5.77 21.31 7.91
N VAL A 440 5.91 21.55 6.61
CA VAL A 440 6.35 22.81 6.03
C VAL A 440 5.34 23.27 4.99
N LEU A 441 5.22 24.59 4.81
CA LEU A 441 4.37 25.16 3.78
C LEU A 441 5.09 25.13 2.42
N MET A 442 4.30 25.03 1.35
CA MET A 442 4.78 25.09 -0.02
C MET A 442 3.71 25.71 -0.90
N ASP A 443 4.08 26.72 -1.65
CA ASP A 443 3.22 27.42 -2.59
C ASP A 443 2.88 26.54 -3.79
N ARG A 444 1.68 26.75 -4.32
CA ARG A 444 1.19 26.10 -5.53
C ARG A 444 0.61 27.14 -6.44
N TRP A 445 1.02 27.07 -7.70
CA TRP A 445 0.76 28.10 -8.69
C TRP A 445 -0.27 27.64 -9.71
N THR A 446 -1.16 28.54 -10.09
CA THR A 446 -2.13 28.32 -11.17
C THR A 446 -1.66 29.08 -12.40
N ILE A 447 -1.48 28.34 -13.49
CA ILE A 447 -1.05 28.85 -14.79
C ILE A 447 -2.28 28.85 -15.70
N LEU A 448 -2.60 30.02 -16.24
CA LEU A 448 -3.66 30.21 -17.22
C LEU A 448 -3.01 30.33 -18.59
N LEU A 449 -3.33 29.38 -19.48
CA LEU A 449 -2.87 29.38 -20.86
C LEU A 449 -4.03 29.83 -21.75
N ASP A 450 -3.97 31.08 -22.18
CA ASP A 450 -4.97 31.69 -23.07
C ASP A 450 -4.42 31.72 -24.50
N ALA A 451 -5.08 31.00 -25.41
CA ALA A 451 -4.76 31.01 -26.82
C ALA A 451 -5.67 32.03 -27.52
N GLN A 452 -5.27 33.31 -27.51
CA GLN A 452 -5.94 34.29 -28.37
C GLN A 452 -5.60 33.98 -29.83
N GLU A 453 -6.59 33.58 -30.64
CA GLU A 453 -6.42 33.53 -32.09
C GLU A 453 -6.15 34.95 -32.62
N ALA A 454 -4.90 35.21 -32.96
CA ALA A 454 -4.51 36.44 -33.63
C ALA A 454 -4.98 36.42 -35.09
N GLY A 455 -6.22 36.83 -35.35
CA GLY A 455 -6.66 37.14 -36.72
C GLY A 455 -8.13 36.88 -37.06
N GLY A 456 -9.09 37.45 -36.34
CA GLY A 456 -10.47 37.59 -36.82
C GLY A 456 -10.65 38.91 -37.56
N GLY A 457 -10.65 38.91 -38.89
CA GLY A 457 -11.20 40.02 -39.67
C GLY A 457 -12.65 40.27 -39.28
N GLU A 458 -13.09 41.54 -39.30
CA GLU A 458 -14.43 41.97 -38.92
C GLU A 458 -15.52 41.07 -39.53
N GLY A 459 -16.16 40.21 -38.73
CA GLY A 459 -17.37 39.49 -39.15
C GLY A 459 -17.58 38.07 -38.61
N SER A 460 -16.59 37.38 -38.07
CA SER A 460 -16.80 36.04 -37.49
C SER A 460 -16.86 36.08 -35.96
N VAL A 461 -17.95 35.60 -35.38
CA VAL A 461 -18.03 35.30 -33.93
C VAL A 461 -17.08 34.12 -33.70
N VAL A 462 -15.83 34.40 -33.35
CA VAL A 462 -14.83 33.37 -33.07
C VAL A 462 -15.16 32.82 -31.68
N ASP A 463 -15.51 31.54 -31.62
CA ASP A 463 -15.74 30.81 -30.37
C ASP A 463 -14.36 30.64 -29.71
N ALA A 464 -13.95 31.61 -28.89
CA ALA A 464 -12.66 31.58 -28.21
C ALA A 464 -12.62 30.38 -27.26
N GLU A 465 -11.70 29.45 -27.47
CA GLU A 465 -11.52 28.34 -26.54
C GLU A 465 -11.20 28.90 -25.14
N PRO A 466 -11.84 28.37 -24.08
CA PRO A 466 -11.58 28.83 -22.72
C PRO A 466 -10.11 28.57 -22.35
N PRO A 467 -9.50 29.45 -21.54
CA PRO A 467 -8.09 29.31 -21.17
C PRO A 467 -7.86 27.97 -20.46
N LYS A 468 -6.80 27.28 -20.86
CA LYS A 468 -6.41 26.02 -20.24
C LYS A 468 -5.74 26.30 -18.90
N ILE A 469 -6.29 25.74 -17.83
CA ILE A 469 -5.79 25.88 -16.46
C ILE A 469 -4.84 24.72 -16.15
N VAL A 470 -3.65 25.04 -15.65
CA VAL A 470 -2.65 24.06 -15.20
C VAL A 470 -2.15 24.45 -13.82
N HIS A 471 -1.90 23.47 -12.94
CA HIS A 471 -1.31 23.72 -11.62
C HIS A 471 0.15 23.27 -11.57
N MET A 472 1.00 24.07 -10.93
CA MET A 472 2.43 23.85 -10.81
C MET A 472 2.86 23.90 -9.33
N SER A 473 3.74 22.98 -8.94
CA SER A 473 4.34 22.96 -7.59
C SER A 473 5.86 23.11 -7.59
N ASN A 474 6.52 22.82 -8.71
CA ASN A 474 7.97 22.85 -8.84
C ASN A 474 8.43 23.98 -9.77
N TYR A 475 8.24 23.82 -11.08
CA TYR A 475 8.72 24.72 -12.11
C TYR A 475 8.01 24.48 -13.45
N CYS A 476 7.98 25.51 -14.30
CA CYS A 476 7.41 25.52 -15.63
C CYS A 476 8.40 26.18 -16.59
N GLY A 477 8.74 25.49 -17.68
CA GLY A 477 9.67 25.96 -18.70
C GLY A 477 8.96 26.28 -20.02
N ILE A 478 9.44 27.30 -20.71
CA ILE A 478 9.11 27.69 -22.09
C ILE A 478 10.39 27.66 -22.92
N GLY A 479 10.32 27.17 -24.16
CA GLY A 479 11.47 27.09 -25.06
C GLY A 479 12.26 25.79 -24.92
N ILE A 480 13.59 25.88 -24.92
CA ILE A 480 14.47 24.70 -25.02
C ILE A 480 14.24 23.66 -23.90
N ASP A 481 13.92 24.07 -22.66
CA ASP A 481 13.61 23.15 -21.57
C ASP A 481 12.34 22.33 -21.82
N ALA A 482 11.29 22.98 -22.30
CA ALA A 482 10.02 22.32 -22.62
C ALA A 482 10.20 21.28 -23.73
N GLU A 483 10.98 21.59 -24.77
CA GLU A 483 11.26 20.66 -25.85
C GLU A 483 12.07 19.45 -25.39
N LEU A 484 13.13 19.65 -24.61
CA LEU A 484 13.92 18.53 -24.08
C LEU A 484 13.06 17.62 -23.18
N SER A 485 12.17 18.21 -22.40
CA SER A 485 11.22 17.49 -21.56
C SER A 485 10.21 16.70 -22.39
N LEU A 486 9.72 17.27 -23.51
CA LEU A 486 8.81 16.60 -24.45
C LEU A 486 9.49 15.42 -25.16
N ASP A 487 10.68 15.62 -25.73
CA ASP A 487 11.44 14.59 -26.42
C ASP A 487 11.78 13.42 -25.46
N PHE A 488 12.16 13.73 -24.22
CA PHE A 488 12.39 12.71 -23.19
C PHE A 488 11.10 11.96 -22.81
N HIS A 489 9.97 12.67 -22.72
CA HIS A 489 8.69 12.06 -22.44
C HIS A 489 8.25 11.11 -23.56
N GLN A 490 8.34 11.54 -24.82
CA GLN A 490 8.02 10.72 -25.99
C GLN A 490 8.87 9.45 -26.04
N ALA A 491 10.19 9.57 -25.90
CA ALA A 491 11.08 8.41 -25.85
C ALA A 491 10.71 7.42 -24.73
N ARG A 492 10.24 7.93 -23.58
CA ARG A 492 9.80 7.10 -22.45
C ARG A 492 8.49 6.38 -22.72
N GLU A 493 7.54 7.02 -23.38
CA GLU A 493 6.25 6.43 -23.72
C GLU A 493 6.38 5.39 -24.85
N GLU A 494 7.30 5.61 -25.79
CA GLU A 494 7.59 4.65 -26.88
C GLU A 494 8.18 3.34 -26.37
N GLU A 495 9.13 3.40 -25.42
CA GLU A 495 9.84 2.21 -24.92
C GLU A 495 9.93 2.14 -23.38
N PRO A 496 8.81 2.01 -22.63
CA PRO A 496 8.80 2.09 -21.17
C PRO A 496 9.76 1.10 -20.48
N GLY A 497 9.97 -0.07 -21.08
CA GLY A 497 10.85 -1.13 -20.58
C GLY A 497 12.33 -0.72 -20.49
N LYS A 498 12.77 0.28 -21.26
CA LYS A 498 14.15 0.80 -21.20
C LYS A 498 14.36 1.82 -20.08
N PHE A 499 13.28 2.37 -19.51
CA PHE A 499 13.34 3.46 -18.54
C PHE A 499 13.26 3.01 -17.08
N THR A 500 13.83 1.84 -16.78
CA THR A 500 13.78 1.20 -15.45
C THR A 500 14.90 1.65 -14.50
N SER A 501 15.93 2.35 -15.01
CA SER A 501 17.09 2.79 -14.23
C SER A 501 17.25 4.31 -14.24
N ARG A 502 17.36 4.92 -13.05
CA ARG A 502 17.56 6.38 -12.91
C ARG A 502 18.80 6.88 -13.64
N LEU A 503 19.90 6.12 -13.61
CA LEU A 503 21.15 6.50 -14.29
C LEU A 503 20.98 6.47 -15.81
N HIS A 504 20.30 5.44 -16.32
CA HIS A 504 20.02 5.32 -17.74
C HIS A 504 19.12 6.46 -18.21
N ASN A 505 18.03 6.72 -17.48
CA ASN A 505 17.08 7.80 -17.78
C ASN A 505 17.77 9.16 -17.85
N LYS A 506 18.66 9.47 -16.89
CA LYS A 506 19.48 10.68 -16.92
C LYS A 506 20.40 10.73 -18.14
N GLY A 507 20.99 9.60 -18.53
CA GLY A 507 21.83 9.51 -19.72
C GLY A 507 21.08 9.77 -21.02
N VAL A 508 19.84 9.26 -21.14
CA VAL A 508 18.96 9.54 -22.29
C VAL A 508 18.64 11.03 -22.38
N TYR A 509 18.26 11.67 -21.26
CA TYR A 509 17.99 13.11 -21.23
C TYR A 509 19.18 13.94 -21.72
N VAL A 510 20.40 13.61 -21.25
CA VAL A 510 21.63 14.28 -21.72
C VAL A 510 21.85 14.06 -23.22
N ARG A 511 21.62 12.85 -23.73
CA ARG A 511 21.78 12.53 -25.16
C ARG A 511 20.84 13.36 -26.03
N VAL A 512 19.56 13.45 -25.64
CA VAL A 512 18.56 14.29 -26.31
C VAL A 512 19.00 15.75 -26.29
N GLY A 513 19.46 16.25 -25.14
CA GLY A 513 20.06 17.59 -25.02
C GLY A 513 21.17 17.84 -26.02
N LEU A 514 22.16 16.94 -26.10
CA LEU A 514 23.30 17.09 -27.01
C LEU A 514 22.90 17.13 -28.49
N GLN A 515 21.80 16.48 -28.89
CA GLN A 515 21.31 16.52 -30.28
C GLN A 515 20.76 17.88 -30.69
N LYS A 516 20.42 18.75 -29.74
CA LYS A 516 19.83 20.07 -29.98
C LYS A 516 20.84 21.23 -29.88
N LEU A 517 22.11 20.94 -29.59
CA LEU A 517 23.18 21.96 -29.41
C LEU A 517 23.40 22.88 -30.63
N SER A 518 23.09 22.42 -31.84
CA SER A 518 23.31 23.17 -33.08
C SER A 518 22.15 24.07 -33.49
N GLN A 519 21.04 24.06 -32.75
CA GLN A 519 19.85 24.86 -33.07
C GLN A 519 19.86 26.15 -32.27
N ALA A 520 20.32 27.25 -32.87
CA ALA A 520 20.22 28.57 -32.26
C ALA A 520 18.78 29.08 -32.28
N ARG A 521 18.27 29.53 -31.14
CA ARG A 521 16.88 30.00 -31.00
C ARG A 521 16.83 31.43 -30.53
N GLY A 522 15.93 32.21 -31.13
CA GLY A 522 15.71 33.61 -30.77
C GLY A 522 14.49 33.78 -29.88
N LEU A 523 14.31 32.99 -28.81
CA LEU A 523 13.07 32.99 -28.02
C LEU A 523 12.72 34.40 -27.50
N HIS A 524 13.73 35.16 -27.07
CA HIS A 524 13.61 36.56 -26.67
C HIS A 524 12.95 37.49 -27.71
N ARG A 525 12.90 37.10 -28.99
CA ARG A 525 12.24 37.85 -30.07
C ARG A 525 10.78 37.45 -30.28
N GLU A 526 10.38 36.31 -29.74
CA GLU A 526 9.07 35.69 -29.94
C GLU A 526 8.17 35.86 -28.71
N ILE A 527 8.74 36.12 -27.53
CA ILE A 527 8.00 36.29 -26.28
C ILE A 527 8.23 37.68 -25.68
N ARG A 528 7.22 38.17 -24.96
CA ARG A 528 7.32 39.33 -24.07
C ARG A 528 7.03 38.87 -22.65
N LEU A 529 7.87 39.28 -21.71
CA LEU A 529 7.67 39.00 -20.29
C LEU A 529 7.17 40.26 -19.61
N GLN A 530 6.05 40.16 -18.92
CA GLN A 530 5.51 41.24 -18.11
C GLN A 530 5.37 40.75 -16.66
N VAL A 531 5.93 41.50 -15.71
CA VAL A 531 5.86 41.23 -14.27
C VAL A 531 5.24 42.45 -13.62
N GLU A 532 4.15 42.28 -12.87
CA GLU A 532 3.42 43.39 -12.23
C GLU A 532 3.10 44.56 -13.17
N GLN A 533 2.66 44.22 -14.39
CA GLN A 533 2.36 45.17 -15.46
C GLN A 533 3.59 45.90 -16.06
N GLN A 534 4.81 45.58 -15.64
CA GLN A 534 6.05 46.12 -16.20
C GLN A 534 6.68 45.13 -17.17
N GLU A 535 7.02 45.60 -18.37
CA GLU A 535 7.72 44.78 -19.36
C GLU A 535 9.19 44.61 -18.97
N VAL A 536 9.64 43.35 -18.95
CA VAL A 536 11.01 42.97 -18.63
C VAL A 536 11.77 42.71 -19.93
N GLU A 537 12.84 43.47 -20.18
CA GLU A 537 13.70 43.25 -21.34
C GLU A 537 14.42 41.91 -21.25
N LEU A 538 14.18 41.04 -22.23
CA LEU A 538 14.76 39.70 -22.25
C LEU A 538 16.13 39.70 -22.94
N PRO A 539 17.19 39.16 -22.30
CA PRO A 539 18.47 38.96 -22.97
C PRO A 539 18.35 37.85 -24.03
N ASN A 540 19.42 37.57 -24.80
CA ASN A 540 19.42 36.52 -25.82
C ASN A 540 19.26 35.11 -25.20
N ILE A 541 18.01 34.73 -24.92
CA ILE A 541 17.62 33.46 -24.32
C ILE A 541 16.98 32.53 -25.34
N GLU A 542 17.15 31.23 -25.09
CA GLU A 542 16.54 30.11 -25.79
C GLU A 542 15.48 29.40 -24.93
N GLY A 543 15.42 29.70 -23.63
CA GLY A 543 14.43 29.19 -22.70
C GLY A 543 14.16 30.17 -21.55
N LEU A 544 12.94 30.13 -21.04
CA LEU A 544 12.49 30.88 -19.87
C LEU A 544 11.86 29.90 -18.88
N ILE A 545 12.31 29.89 -17.63
CA ILE A 545 11.87 28.92 -16.62
C ILE A 545 11.37 29.68 -15.40
N PHE A 546 10.12 29.43 -15.02
CA PHE A 546 9.53 29.86 -13.78
C PHE A 546 9.75 28.77 -12.74
N ILE A 547 10.38 29.09 -11.61
CA ILE A 547 10.66 28.12 -10.53
C ILE A 547 10.00 28.59 -9.23
N ASN A 548 9.49 27.62 -8.47
CA ASN A 548 8.95 27.79 -7.11
C ASN A 548 9.83 27.09 -6.07
N ILE A 549 10.65 26.11 -6.50
CA ILE A 549 11.54 25.37 -5.62
C ILE A 549 12.98 25.54 -6.09
N PRO A 550 13.97 25.57 -5.17
CA PRO A 550 15.38 25.70 -5.52
C PRO A 550 15.99 24.38 -6.03
N SER A 551 15.30 23.72 -6.97
CA SER A 551 15.70 22.46 -7.58
C SER A 551 15.03 22.28 -8.95
N TRP A 552 15.84 22.07 -9.97
CA TRP A 552 15.39 21.81 -11.34
C TRP A 552 16.16 20.64 -11.95
N GLY A 553 15.50 19.85 -12.82
CA GLY A 553 16.19 18.87 -13.64
C GLY A 553 16.95 17.78 -12.86
N SER A 554 16.39 17.32 -11.73
CA SER A 554 17.02 16.35 -10.80
C SER A 554 18.11 16.94 -9.88
N GLY A 555 17.83 18.10 -9.29
CA GLY A 555 18.65 18.70 -8.23
C GLY A 555 19.60 19.78 -8.67
N ALA A 556 19.48 20.31 -9.90
CA ALA A 556 20.26 21.44 -10.33
C ALA A 556 19.70 22.75 -9.77
N ASP A 557 20.62 23.62 -9.41
CA ASP A 557 20.35 24.95 -8.87
C ASP A 557 20.47 25.95 -10.01
N LEU A 558 19.31 26.48 -10.44
CA LEU A 558 19.21 27.47 -11.51
C LEU A 558 19.47 28.90 -11.02
N TRP A 559 19.28 29.17 -9.72
CA TRP A 559 19.43 30.50 -9.14
C TRP A 559 20.89 30.84 -8.87
N GLY A 560 21.70 29.84 -8.50
CA GLY A 560 23.14 30.00 -8.30
C GLY A 560 23.51 30.39 -6.87
N SER A 561 24.70 31.00 -6.70
CA SER A 561 25.24 31.31 -5.36
C SER A 561 24.70 32.63 -4.80
N ASP A 562 24.46 32.66 -3.48
CA ASP A 562 23.96 33.77 -2.63
C ASP A 562 24.75 35.10 -2.67
N ASN A 563 25.60 35.35 -3.67
CA ASN A 563 26.48 36.52 -3.76
C ASN A 563 25.93 37.67 -4.64
N ASP A 564 24.75 37.53 -5.25
CA ASP A 564 24.11 38.63 -5.97
C ASP A 564 23.22 39.42 -5.01
N SER A 565 23.63 40.64 -4.65
CA SER A 565 22.89 41.48 -3.70
C SER A 565 21.58 42.03 -4.26
N LYS A 566 21.26 41.76 -5.54
CA LYS A 566 20.05 42.26 -6.20
C LYS A 566 18.82 41.40 -5.97
N PHE A 567 19.01 40.12 -5.65
CA PHE A 567 17.92 39.15 -5.57
C PHE A 567 17.99 38.37 -4.26
N GLU A 568 16.83 38.14 -3.66
CA GLU A 568 16.73 37.31 -2.47
C GLU A 568 16.94 35.83 -2.79
N LYS A 569 17.10 35.03 -1.74
CA LYS A 569 17.26 33.59 -1.88
C LYS A 569 15.89 32.95 -2.18
N PRO A 570 15.79 32.01 -3.13
CA PRO A 570 14.52 31.39 -3.47
C PRO A 570 13.93 30.64 -2.30
N ARG A 571 12.63 30.81 -2.11
CA ARG A 571 11.85 30.09 -1.11
C ARG A 571 10.61 29.53 -1.77
N MET A 572 10.15 28.41 -1.23
CA MET A 572 8.97 27.72 -1.74
C MET A 572 7.69 28.14 -1.02
N ASP A 573 7.77 29.12 -0.11
CA ASP A 573 6.76 29.45 0.89
C ASP A 573 6.61 30.97 1.12
N ASP A 574 7.03 31.79 0.15
CA ASP A 574 7.04 33.25 0.25
C ASP A 574 6.02 33.94 -0.67
N GLY A 575 5.27 33.18 -1.47
CA GLY A 575 4.31 33.69 -2.43
C GLY A 575 4.95 34.36 -3.64
N LEU A 576 6.21 34.05 -3.97
CA LEU A 576 6.94 34.58 -5.12
C LEU A 576 7.32 33.47 -6.12
N LEU A 577 7.51 33.86 -7.38
CA LEU A 577 8.07 33.00 -8.43
C LEU A 577 9.37 33.58 -8.92
N GLU A 578 10.40 32.75 -9.00
CA GLU A 578 11.65 33.12 -9.65
C GLU A 578 11.58 32.88 -11.16
N VAL A 579 12.12 33.82 -11.94
CA VAL A 579 12.16 33.75 -13.40
C VAL A 579 13.61 33.65 -13.87
N VAL A 580 13.95 32.56 -14.55
CA VAL A 580 15.31 32.26 -14.99
C VAL A 580 15.37 32.15 -16.51
N GLY A 581 16.20 33.00 -17.13
CA GLY A 581 16.52 32.94 -18.56
C GLY A 581 17.69 31.99 -18.85
N VAL A 582 17.53 31.12 -19.85
CA VAL A 582 18.55 30.16 -20.26
C VAL A 582 18.98 30.44 -21.70
N THR A 583 20.29 30.54 -21.91
CA THR A 583 20.91 30.97 -23.18
C THR A 583 21.20 29.81 -24.15
N GLY A 584 20.83 28.58 -23.78
CA GLY A 584 20.94 27.39 -24.62
C GLY A 584 21.44 26.15 -23.90
N VAL A 585 21.58 25.05 -24.64
CA VAL A 585 21.87 23.71 -24.08
C VAL A 585 23.18 23.66 -23.31
N VAL A 586 24.24 24.34 -23.76
CA VAL A 586 25.54 24.36 -23.05
C VAL A 586 25.39 24.94 -21.64
N HIS A 587 24.60 26.01 -21.51
CA HIS A 587 24.31 26.64 -20.23
C HIS A 587 23.56 25.67 -19.31
N MET A 588 22.53 24.98 -19.82
CA MET A 588 21.79 23.94 -19.09
C MET A 588 22.68 22.78 -18.62
N VAL A 589 23.54 22.26 -19.50
CA VAL A 589 24.46 21.17 -19.15
C VAL A 589 25.43 21.59 -18.05
N HIS A 590 25.90 22.84 -18.06
CA HIS A 590 26.75 23.39 -17.01
C HIS A 590 26.03 23.40 -15.64
N MET A 591 24.77 23.83 -15.61
CA MET A 591 23.93 23.82 -14.40
C MET A 591 23.75 22.40 -13.85
N LEU A 592 23.42 21.43 -14.73
CA LEU A 592 23.25 20.02 -14.36
C LEU A 592 24.53 19.36 -13.81
N ARG A 593 25.72 19.83 -14.23
CA ARG A 593 27.01 19.32 -13.73
C ARG A 593 27.32 19.82 -12.33
N LYS A 594 27.02 21.08 -12.02
CA LYS A 594 27.21 21.65 -10.67
C LYS A 594 26.37 20.91 -9.62
N ALA A 595 25.17 20.45 -9.99
CA ALA A 595 24.29 19.64 -9.14
C ALA A 595 24.96 18.36 -8.58
N LYS A 596 25.86 17.74 -9.36
CA LYS A 596 26.55 16.49 -8.97
C LYS A 596 27.70 16.69 -7.96
N GLN A 597 28.13 17.93 -7.71
CA GLN A 597 29.33 18.22 -6.92
C GLN A 597 29.09 18.47 -5.42
N LYS A 598 27.84 18.51 -4.93
CA LYS A 598 27.55 18.67 -3.49
C LYS A 598 27.02 17.37 -2.83
N PRO A 599 27.91 16.52 -2.30
CA PRO A 599 27.60 15.72 -1.12
C PRO A 599 28.46 16.21 0.05
N ARG A 600 27.91 17.07 0.91
CA ARG A 600 28.50 17.30 2.24
C ARG A 600 27.78 16.39 3.22
N LYS A 601 28.50 15.39 3.75
CA LYS A 601 28.05 14.62 4.92
C LYS A 601 27.83 15.60 6.07
N ALA A 602 26.64 15.64 6.64
CA ALA A 602 26.43 16.28 7.94
C ALA A 602 27.21 15.48 8.99
N GLY A 603 28.20 16.11 9.62
CA GLY A 603 28.77 15.60 10.86
C GLY A 603 27.77 15.77 12.00
N PRO A 604 27.92 15.04 13.11
CA PRO A 604 27.01 15.16 14.25
C PRO A 604 27.04 16.60 14.80
N PRO A 605 25.93 17.07 15.39
CA PRO A 605 25.83 18.44 15.90
C PRO A 605 26.89 18.66 16.97
N ARG A 606 27.73 19.69 16.79
CA ARG A 606 28.60 20.18 17.85
C ARG A 606 27.77 21.15 18.68
N ASP A 607 27.66 20.87 19.97
CA ASP A 607 27.07 21.75 20.98
C ASP A 607 27.65 23.17 20.85
N ALA A 608 26.80 24.12 20.46
CA ALA A 608 27.11 25.53 20.58
C ALA A 608 26.79 25.95 22.02
N ARG A 609 27.83 26.05 22.86
CA ARG A 609 27.74 26.80 24.12
C ARG A 609 27.63 28.28 23.76
N MET A 610 26.58 28.93 24.25
CA MET A 610 26.53 30.38 24.39
C MET A 610 27.52 30.77 25.48
N ASP A 611 28.63 31.40 25.10
CA ASP A 611 29.38 32.24 26.03
C ASP A 611 28.68 33.60 26.07
N GLY A 612 27.99 33.87 27.18
CA GLY A 612 27.47 35.19 27.49
C GLY A 612 28.58 36.07 28.04
N GLU A 613 28.94 37.14 27.34
CA GLU A 613 29.70 38.23 27.93
C GLU A 613 28.79 39.09 28.83
N PRO A 614 29.21 39.46 30.04
CA PRO A 614 28.46 40.38 30.90
C PRO A 614 28.71 41.84 30.48
N ALA A 615 27.64 42.66 30.54
CA ALA A 615 27.69 44.10 30.32
C ALA A 615 28.50 44.82 31.42
N PRO A 616 29.20 45.93 31.12
CA PRO A 616 29.99 46.65 32.11
C PRO A 616 29.11 47.54 32.99
N GLU A 617 29.31 47.42 34.31
CA GLU A 617 28.83 48.34 35.33
C GLU A 617 29.47 49.72 35.13
N GLY A 618 28.63 50.75 35.01
CA GLY A 618 29.04 52.15 35.02
C GLY A 618 29.15 52.64 36.47
N ASP A 619 30.35 53.00 36.87
CA ASP A 619 30.62 53.63 38.16
C ASP A 619 30.37 55.14 38.10
N SER A 620 29.75 55.64 39.17
CA SER A 620 29.36 57.03 39.40
C SER A 620 30.54 57.98 39.62
N LYS A 621 30.58 59.09 38.87
CA LYS A 621 30.90 60.44 39.37
C LYS A 621 30.45 61.53 38.41
#